data_AF-A0AAW2U2F0-F1
#
_entry.id   AF-A0AAW2U2F0-F1
#
_cell.length_a   1.000
_cell.length_b   1.000
_cell.length_c   1.000
_cell.angle_alpha   90.00
_cell.angle_beta   90.00
_cell.angle_gamma   90.00
#
_symmetry.space_group_name_H-M   'P 1'
#
loop_
_entity.id
_entity.type
_entity.pdbx_description
1 polymer ?
#
loop_
_entity_poly.entity_id
_entity_poly.type
_entity_poly.pdbx_seq_one_letter_code
_entity_poly.pdbx_strand_id
1 'polypeptide(L)'
;MILETNNFNGTNYNDWLRNLMIVLDFENQTYVLDKPLPVTLPEGSTPEERVTFERWQEDNRKVWSIVLASMTNDIQKQYDRHDDIASIMLHMKEVYAVPDRHIRYAATKVFFGTKMTEGSLCARAWDQDAFPRGNGRGSSSWA
;
A
#
# COMPACT_ATOMS: atom_id res chain seq x y z
N MET A 1 -17.17 -4.30 22.24
CA MET A 1 -16.69 -3.10 21.49
C MET A 1 -16.55 -3.46 20.02
N ILE A 2 -16.83 -2.56 19.06
CA ILE A 2 -16.79 -2.88 17.61
C ILE A 2 -15.42 -3.43 17.16
N LEU A 3 -14.36 -3.00 17.85
CA LEU A 3 -13.00 -3.47 17.63
C LEU A 3 -12.80 -4.91 18.09
N GLU A 4 -13.40 -5.37 19.20
CA GLU A 4 -13.28 -6.76 19.69
C GLU A 4 -13.86 -7.80 18.71
N THR A 5 -14.91 -7.42 17.98
CA THR A 5 -15.53 -8.29 16.98
C THR A 5 -14.79 -8.25 15.65
N ASN A 6 -14.08 -7.16 15.37
CA ASN A 6 -13.32 -6.93 14.13
C ASN A 6 -11.85 -6.68 14.42
N ASN A 7 -11.25 -7.54 15.25
CA ASN A 7 -9.84 -7.44 15.61
C ASN A 7 -8.97 -7.42 14.36
N PHE A 8 -7.90 -6.63 14.38
CA PHE A 8 -6.94 -6.63 13.30
C PHE A 8 -6.18 -7.96 13.23
N ASN A 9 -6.30 -8.62 12.09
CA ASN A 9 -5.71 -9.94 11.83
C ASN A 9 -4.74 -9.94 10.63
N GLY A 10 -4.37 -8.77 10.12
CA GLY A 10 -3.45 -8.60 8.99
C GLY A 10 -4.12 -8.71 7.61
N THR A 11 -5.35 -9.18 7.51
CA THR A 11 -6.08 -9.28 6.22
C THR A 11 -7.18 -8.24 6.06
N ASN A 12 -7.64 -7.67 7.17
CA ASN A 12 -8.81 -6.80 7.26
C ASN A 12 -8.45 -5.32 7.53
N TYR A 13 -7.29 -4.85 7.08
CA TYR A 13 -6.77 -3.52 7.42
C TYR A 13 -7.75 -2.38 7.17
N ASN A 14 -8.39 -2.33 6.00
CA ASN A 14 -9.31 -1.24 5.65
C ASN A 14 -10.57 -1.23 6.54
N ASP A 15 -11.13 -2.41 6.83
CA ASP A 15 -12.31 -2.54 7.68
C ASP A 15 -11.98 -2.24 9.15
N TRP A 16 -10.85 -2.75 9.63
CA TRP A 16 -10.32 -2.44 10.95
C TRP A 16 -10.04 -0.94 11.11
N LEU A 17 -9.38 -0.32 10.14
CA LEU A 17 -9.06 1.11 10.16
C LEU A 17 -10.34 1.96 10.21
N ARG A 18 -11.38 1.58 9.45
CA ARG A 18 -12.68 2.24 9.50
C ARG A 18 -13.32 2.13 10.89
N ASN A 19 -13.29 0.94 11.49
CA ASN A 19 -13.84 0.74 12.84
C ASN A 19 -13.03 1.49 13.90
N LEU A 20 -11.70 1.53 13.76
CA LEU A 20 -10.81 2.29 14.63
C LEU A 20 -11.14 3.78 14.56
N MET A 21 -11.32 4.32 13.36
CA MET A 21 -11.66 5.73 13.18
C MET A 21 -12.98 6.10 13.84
N ILE A 22 -13.99 5.22 13.80
CA ILE A 22 -15.27 5.44 14.50
C ILE A 22 -15.06 5.51 16.02
N VAL A 23 -14.24 4.61 16.60
CA VAL A 23 -13.94 4.61 18.04
C VAL A 23 -13.17 5.87 18.42
N LEU A 24 -12.18 6.27 17.63
CA LEU A 24 -11.38 7.46 17.91
C LEU A 24 -12.17 8.76 17.75
N ASP A 25 -13.12 8.80 16.82
CA ASP A 25 -14.03 9.94 16.64
C ASP A 25 -14.96 10.08 17.84
N PHE A 26 -15.49 8.95 18.35
CA PHE A 26 -16.28 8.92 19.57
C PHE A 26 -15.51 9.44 20.80
N GLU A 27 -14.23 9.10 20.92
CA GLU A 27 -13.36 9.56 22.01
C GLU A 27 -12.78 10.98 21.77
N ASN A 28 -13.06 11.59 20.61
CA ASN A 28 -12.52 12.88 20.16
C ASN A 28 -10.98 12.90 20.11
N GLN A 29 -10.38 11.80 19.64
CA GLN A 29 -8.93 11.52 19.61
C GLN A 29 -8.33 11.38 18.21
N THR A 30 -9.13 11.57 17.16
CA THR A 30 -8.68 11.45 15.75
C THR A 30 -7.48 12.34 15.43
N TYR A 31 -7.42 13.52 16.05
CA TYR A 31 -6.35 14.50 15.88
C TYR A 31 -4.94 13.99 16.24
N VAL A 32 -4.84 12.98 17.11
CA VAL A 32 -3.58 12.34 17.49
C VAL A 32 -2.94 11.63 16.29
N LEU A 33 -3.75 11.04 15.41
CA LEU A 33 -3.26 10.33 14.23
C LEU A 33 -2.84 11.27 13.10
N ASP A 34 -3.50 12.43 12.98
CA ASP A 34 -3.24 13.40 11.90
C ASP A 34 -2.01 14.27 12.17
N LYS A 35 -1.74 14.57 13.44
CA LYS A 35 -0.68 15.50 13.84
C LYS A 35 0.15 14.91 14.98
N PRO A 36 1.29 14.27 14.66
CA PRO A 36 2.28 13.98 15.69
C PRO A 36 2.80 15.32 16.25
N LEU A 37 2.52 15.61 17.53
CA LEU A 37 3.15 16.74 18.21
C LEU A 37 4.64 16.42 18.44
N PRO A 38 5.52 17.44 18.45
CA PRO A 38 6.95 17.22 18.69
C PRO A 38 7.15 16.57 20.06
N VAL A 39 8.02 15.56 20.10
CA VAL A 39 8.32 14.71 21.27
C VAL A 39 8.80 15.51 22.49
N THR A 40 9.23 16.76 22.30
CA THR A 40 9.76 17.63 23.33
C THR A 40 9.22 19.05 23.24
N LEU A 41 8.80 19.60 24.38
CA LEU A 41 8.54 21.03 24.54
C LEU A 41 9.86 21.81 24.58
N PRO A 42 9.98 22.92 23.84
CA PRO A 42 11.13 23.82 23.92
C PRO A 42 11.34 24.37 25.33
N GLU A 43 12.60 24.62 25.67
CA GLU A 43 12.96 25.28 26.92
C GLU A 43 12.48 26.74 26.86
N GLY A 44 11.46 27.07 27.67
CA GLY A 44 10.75 28.35 27.62
C GLY A 44 9.27 28.27 27.28
N SER A 45 8.71 27.07 27.05
CA SER A 45 7.27 26.89 26.85
C SER A 45 6.44 27.44 28.01
N THR A 46 5.39 28.15 27.63
CA THR A 46 4.36 28.70 28.52
C THR A 46 3.66 27.58 29.31
N PRO A 47 3.08 27.89 30.49
CA PRO A 47 2.26 26.94 31.23
C PRO A 47 1.14 26.32 30.38
N GLU A 48 0.52 27.11 29.50
CA GLU A 48 -0.56 26.68 28.61
C GLU A 48 -0.09 25.66 27.56
N GLU A 49 1.09 25.88 26.97
CA GLU A 49 1.72 24.92 26.05
C GLU A 49 2.08 23.61 26.75
N ARG A 50 2.54 23.67 28.01
CA ARG A 50 2.84 22.48 28.82
C ARG A 50 1.58 21.64 29.07
N VAL A 51 0.49 22.27 29.50
CA VAL A 51 -0.79 21.58 29.74
C VAL A 51 -1.32 20.94 28.45
N THR A 52 -1.22 21.67 27.33
CA THR A 52 -1.66 21.16 26.02
C THR A 52 -0.85 19.93 25.60
N PHE A 53 0.47 19.95 25.81
CA PHE A 53 1.35 18.85 25.50
C PHE A 53 1.12 17.63 26.40
N GLU A 54 0.96 17.82 27.71
CA GLU A 54 0.65 16.74 28.65
C GLU A 54 -0.65 16.04 28.29
N ARG A 55 -1.69 16.83 27.95
CA ARG A 55 -2.97 16.32 27.47
C ARG A 55 -2.80 15.52 26.19
N TRP A 56 -2.05 16.04 25.22
CA TRP A 56 -1.76 15.32 23.98
C TRP A 56 -1.02 14.00 24.25
N GLN A 57 -0.05 13.97 25.17
CA GLN A 57 0.65 12.74 25.51
C GLN A 57 -0.27 11.69 26.15
N GLU A 58 -1.20 12.11 27.01
CA GLU A 58 -2.20 11.23 27.60
C GLU A 58 -3.12 10.63 26.53
N ASP A 59 -3.59 11.49 25.65
CA ASP A 59 -4.46 11.16 24.52
C ASP A 59 -3.73 10.23 23.54
N ASN A 60 -2.46 10.48 23.24
CA ASN A 60 -1.59 9.57 22.50
C ASN A 60 -1.51 8.19 23.18
N ARG A 61 -1.21 8.12 24.49
CA ARG A 61 -1.20 6.83 25.22
C ARG A 61 -2.53 6.07 25.15
N LYS A 62 -3.66 6.79 25.17
CA LYS A 62 -5.01 6.17 25.02
C LYS A 62 -5.19 5.59 23.62
N VAL A 63 -4.90 6.37 22.58
CA VAL A 63 -4.98 5.91 21.18
C VAL A 63 -4.10 4.68 20.98
N TRP A 64 -2.89 4.69 21.54
CA TRP A 64 -1.97 3.56 21.50
C TRP A 64 -2.57 2.30 22.11
N SER A 65 -3.15 2.43 23.31
CA SER A 65 -3.80 1.32 23.99
C SER A 65 -4.98 0.77 23.20
N ILE A 66 -5.80 1.63 22.58
CA ILE A 66 -6.93 1.22 21.73
C ILE A 66 -6.42 0.46 20.50
N VAL A 67 -5.39 0.99 19.83
CA VAL A 67 -4.78 0.38 18.65
C VAL A 67 -4.26 -1.01 18.99
N LEU A 68 -3.44 -1.17 20.03
CA LEU A 68 -2.91 -2.47 20.45
C LEU A 68 -4.00 -3.45 20.89
N ALA A 69 -4.96 -3.00 21.71
CA ALA A 69 -6.04 -3.84 22.22
C ALA A 69 -6.99 -4.33 21.10
N SER A 70 -7.04 -3.61 19.98
CA SER A 70 -7.83 -4.00 18.82
C SER A 70 -7.14 -5.02 17.90
N MET A 71 -5.92 -5.45 18.22
CA MET A 71 -5.16 -6.41 17.43
C MET A 71 -5.29 -7.84 17.97
N THR A 72 -5.03 -8.80 17.09
CA THR A 72 -4.74 -10.18 17.51
C THR A 72 -3.39 -10.26 18.22
N ASN A 73 -3.25 -11.18 19.18
CA ASN A 73 -2.06 -11.32 20.02
C ASN A 73 -0.73 -11.42 19.23
N ASP A 74 -0.75 -12.09 18.07
CA ASP A 74 0.46 -12.27 17.25
C ASP A 74 0.92 -10.98 16.57
N ILE A 75 -0.03 -10.09 16.23
CA ILE A 75 0.26 -8.78 15.65
C ILE A 75 0.58 -7.78 16.76
N GLN A 76 -0.15 -7.81 17.86
CA GLN A 76 0.09 -6.96 19.02
C GLN A 76 1.55 -7.08 19.51
N LYS A 77 2.08 -8.30 19.62
CA LYS A 77 3.47 -8.55 20.04
C LYS A 77 4.53 -7.93 19.12
N GLN A 78 4.20 -7.72 17.85
CA GLN A 78 5.12 -7.06 16.90
C GLN A 78 5.20 -5.56 17.18
N TYR A 79 4.12 -4.96 17.66
CA TYR A 79 3.99 -3.51 17.82
C TYR A 79 4.14 -3.03 19.27
N ASP A 80 4.01 -3.89 20.29
CA ASP A 80 4.10 -3.55 21.72
C ASP A 80 5.40 -2.80 22.13
N ARG A 81 6.48 -2.94 21.36
CA ARG A 81 7.80 -2.36 21.70
C ARG A 81 8.11 -1.02 21.05
N HIS A 82 7.16 -0.41 20.36
CA HIS A 82 7.38 0.84 19.65
C HIS A 82 6.78 2.02 20.42
N ASP A 83 7.52 3.13 20.44
CA ASP A 83 7.15 4.31 21.23
C ASP A 83 6.33 5.35 20.44
N ASP A 84 6.14 5.15 19.11
CA ASP A 84 5.45 6.10 18.24
C ASP A 84 4.31 5.45 17.42
N ILE A 85 3.10 5.91 17.69
CA ILE A 85 1.86 5.50 17.01
C ILE A 85 1.91 5.87 15.54
N ALA A 86 2.42 7.06 15.20
CA ALA A 86 2.41 7.56 13.84
C ALA A 86 3.28 6.67 12.94
N SER A 87 4.49 6.34 13.39
CA SER A 87 5.39 5.41 12.71
C SER A 87 4.79 4.02 12.51
N ILE A 88 4.05 3.50 13.49
CA ILE A 88 3.38 2.20 13.35
C ILE A 88 2.21 2.27 12.40
N MET A 89 1.34 3.26 12.53
CA MET A 89 0.18 3.40 11.67
C MET A 89 0.62 3.54 10.21
N LEU A 90 1.74 4.24 9.96
CA LEU A 90 2.38 4.31 8.66
C LEU A 90 2.88 2.94 8.19
N HIS A 91 3.67 2.24 9.00
CA HIS A 91 4.18 0.92 8.63
C HIS A 91 3.07 -0.11 8.40
N MET A 92 2.05 -0.14 9.25
CA MET A 92 0.88 -1.00 9.08
C MET A 92 0.15 -0.69 7.77
N LYS A 93 0.01 0.59 7.42
CA LYS A 93 -0.55 1.00 6.14
C LYS A 93 0.28 0.46 4.98
N GLU A 94 1.61 0.56 5.04
CA GLU A 94 2.49 0.07 3.98
C GLU A 94 2.42 -1.45 3.81
N VAL A 95 2.35 -2.20 4.90
CA VAL A 95 2.37 -3.66 4.89
C VAL A 95 1.00 -4.25 4.58
N TYR A 96 -0.06 -3.70 5.15
CA TYR A 96 -1.38 -4.33 5.17
C TYR A 96 -2.46 -3.57 4.38
N ALA A 97 -2.25 -2.29 4.04
CA ALA A 97 -3.24 -1.60 3.23
C ALA A 97 -3.25 -2.20 1.83
N VAL A 98 -4.39 -2.79 1.49
CA VAL A 98 -4.68 -3.21 0.13
C VAL A 98 -4.95 -1.95 -0.71
N PRO A 99 -4.14 -1.66 -1.76
CA PRO A 99 -4.44 -0.57 -2.67
C PRO A 99 -5.81 -0.78 -3.31
N ASP A 100 -6.52 0.31 -3.59
CA ASP A 100 -7.80 0.27 -4.29
C ASP A 100 -7.71 -0.62 -5.54
N ARG A 101 -8.81 -1.31 -5.90
CA ARG A 101 -8.84 -2.21 -7.05
C ARG A 101 -8.32 -1.54 -8.33
N HIS A 102 -8.58 -0.26 -8.52
CA HIS A 102 -8.11 0.51 -9.67
C HIS A 102 -6.62 0.84 -9.56
N ILE A 103 -6.12 1.19 -8.37
CA ILE A 103 -4.69 1.43 -8.11
C ILE A 103 -3.90 0.15 -8.31
N ARG A 104 -4.41 -0.98 -7.80
CA ARG A 104 -3.84 -2.31 -8.00
C ARG A 104 -3.80 -2.67 -9.48
N TYR A 105 -4.92 -2.52 -10.20
CA TYR A 105 -4.98 -2.78 -11.63
C TYR A 105 -4.02 -1.89 -12.43
N ALA A 106 -3.94 -0.59 -12.11
CA ALA A 106 -3.01 0.34 -12.75
C ALA A 106 -1.55 -0.04 -12.50
N ALA A 107 -1.18 -0.33 -11.25
CA ALA A 107 0.17 -0.78 -10.89
C ALA A 107 0.53 -2.10 -11.59
N THR A 108 -0.37 -3.08 -11.59
CA THR A 108 -0.23 -4.34 -12.31
C THR A 108 -0.06 -4.09 -13.82
N LYS A 109 -0.86 -3.21 -14.42
CA LYS A 109 -0.78 -2.87 -15.83
C LYS A 109 0.55 -2.19 -16.20
N VAL A 110 1.07 -1.28 -15.36
CA VAL A 110 2.39 -0.67 -15.54
C VAL A 110 3.51 -1.71 -15.43
N PHE A 111 3.40 -2.60 -14.45
CA PHE A 111 4.38 -3.66 -14.22
C PHE A 111 4.43 -4.68 -15.37
N PHE A 112 3.29 -5.15 -15.88
CA PHE A 112 3.24 -6.04 -17.04
C PHE A 112 3.49 -5.30 -18.38
N GLY A 113 3.14 -4.02 -18.46
CA GLY A 113 3.37 -3.18 -19.64
C GLY A 113 4.83 -2.79 -19.87
N THR A 114 5.68 -2.87 -18.84
CA THR A 114 7.13 -2.57 -18.92
C THR A 114 7.98 -3.79 -19.32
N LYS A 115 7.36 -4.94 -19.60
CA LYS A 115 8.02 -6.15 -20.11
C LYS A 115 7.48 -6.54 -21.49
N MET A 116 7.58 -5.64 -22.49
CA MET A 116 7.57 -5.99 -23.92
C MET A 116 8.40 -4.99 -24.74
N THR A 117 9.71 -5.05 -24.60
CA THR A 117 10.65 -4.62 -25.66
C THR A 117 11.83 -5.58 -25.68
N GLU A 118 11.63 -6.77 -26.25
CA GLU A 118 12.63 -7.45 -27.07
C GLU A 118 12.03 -8.73 -27.68
N GLY A 119 12.14 -8.88 -29.00
CA GLY A 119 11.88 -10.16 -29.68
C GLY A 119 10.60 -10.28 -30.50
N SER A 120 10.29 -9.31 -31.38
CA SER A 120 9.36 -9.54 -32.50
C SER A 120 10.08 -9.42 -33.84
N LEU A 121 11.14 -10.22 -34.03
CA LEU A 121 11.71 -10.55 -35.33
C LEU A 121 12.03 -12.05 -35.34
N CYS A 122 11.00 -12.89 -35.28
CA CYS A 122 11.16 -14.32 -35.53
C CYS A 122 9.93 -14.81 -36.31
N ALA A 123 9.79 -14.38 -37.56
CA ALA A 123 8.89 -15.01 -38.53
C ALA A 123 9.35 -14.69 -39.96
N ARG A 124 10.15 -15.62 -40.51
CA ARG A 124 10.21 -16.08 -41.92
C ARG A 124 11.64 -16.40 -42.34
N ALA A 125 12.17 -17.47 -41.76
CA ALA A 125 13.03 -18.39 -42.50
C ALA A 125 12.27 -19.71 -42.55
N TRP A 126 12.42 -20.45 -43.65
CA TRP A 126 11.77 -21.74 -43.99
C TRP A 126 10.38 -21.63 -44.63
N ASP A 127 10.36 -21.32 -45.92
CA ASP A 127 9.69 -22.23 -46.85
C ASP A 127 10.78 -22.82 -47.77
N GLN A 128 10.91 -24.14 -47.68
CA GLN A 128 11.89 -24.97 -48.37
C GLN A 128 11.53 -25.22 -49.83
N ASP A 129 12.57 -25.57 -50.58
CA ASP A 129 12.59 -26.20 -51.90
C ASP A 129 11.32 -26.96 -52.33
N ALA A 130 10.76 -26.55 -53.48
CA ALA A 130 9.99 -27.42 -54.36
C ALA A 130 10.17 -26.98 -55.83
N PHE A 131 11.15 -27.56 -56.52
CA PHE A 131 11.07 -27.79 -57.99
C PHE A 131 10.15 -29.04 -58.22
N PRO A 132 9.45 -29.23 -59.36
CA PRO A 132 10.02 -29.00 -60.70
C PRO A 132 9.05 -28.66 -61.88
N ARG A 133 9.68 -28.46 -63.06
CA ARG A 133 9.22 -28.61 -64.47
C ARG A 133 8.12 -27.68 -65.01
N GLY A 134 8.59 -26.73 -65.85
CA GLY A 134 8.23 -26.58 -67.27
C GLY A 134 6.80 -26.17 -67.65
N ASN A 135 6.67 -25.03 -68.32
CA ASN A 135 6.27 -25.01 -69.74
C ASN A 135 6.49 -23.64 -70.37
N GLY A 136 6.82 -23.62 -71.66
CA GLY A 136 7.21 -22.43 -72.40
C GLY A 136 6.06 -21.43 -72.60
N ARG A 137 6.46 -20.17 -72.75
CA ARG A 137 5.80 -19.18 -73.60
C ARG A 137 6.89 -18.33 -74.24
N GLY A 138 6.89 -18.36 -75.57
CA GLY A 138 7.81 -17.58 -76.37
C GLY A 138 7.56 -16.09 -76.24
N SER A 139 8.63 -15.34 -76.48
CA SER A 139 8.57 -14.02 -77.08
C SER A 139 9.66 -13.95 -78.12
N SER A 140 9.23 -13.71 -79.35
CA SER A 140 10.02 -13.40 -80.52
C SER A 140 10.62 -12.00 -80.40
N SER A 141 11.75 -11.79 -81.10
CA SER A 141 12.36 -10.50 -81.49
C SER A 141 13.13 -9.77 -80.37
N TRP A 142 14.42 -9.44 -80.51
CA TRP A 142 15.09 -8.80 -81.64
C TRP A 142 16.60 -9.11 -81.72
N ALA A 143 17.15 -8.88 -82.93
CA ALA A 143 18.55 -8.92 -83.41
C ALA A 143 19.06 -10.26 -83.97
#